data_AF-W2SYF4-F1
#
_entry.id   AF-W2SYF4-F1
#
_cell.length_a   1.000
_cell.length_b   1.000
_cell.length_c   1.000
_cell.angle_alpha   90.00
_cell.angle_beta   90.00
_cell.angle_gamma   90.00
#
_symmetry.space_group_name_H-M   'P 1'
#
loop_
_entity.id
_entity.type
_entity.pdbx_description
1 polymer ?
#
loop_
_entity_poly.entity_id
_entity_poly.type
_entity_poly.pdbx_seq_one_letter_code
_entity_poly.pdbx_strand_id
1 'polypeptide(L)'
;MEDSLEERIAAVEKVLGIDDYSDVKKADFDVASLQEKMTCLGLDRVMKIPLTKLKKLKTITNKPHTQSLTERLATIEFCENLIRQRAELLKEFEERLQVVLNAEKIGLVPQQEAQLDGIQSDIQKGLDEWKQYTLDLENFKTEYFSVIAALQERLGELERMVTALENETEA
;
A
#
# COMPACT_ATOMS: atom_id res chain seq x y z
N MET A 1 -40.87 -42.63 -9.25
CA MET A 1 -40.68 -41.36 -8.51
C MET A 1 -39.23 -41.16 -8.08
N GLU A 2 -38.39 -42.21 -8.04
CA GLU A 2 -36.95 -42.12 -7.73
C GLU A 2 -36.14 -41.48 -8.86
N ASP A 3 -36.44 -41.77 -10.13
CA ASP A 3 -35.73 -41.21 -11.30
C ASP A 3 -35.72 -39.67 -11.35
N SER A 4 -36.78 -39.03 -10.82
CA SER A 4 -36.90 -37.56 -10.78
C SER A 4 -36.04 -36.91 -9.68
N LEU A 5 -35.69 -37.66 -8.63
CA LEU A 5 -34.79 -37.19 -7.58
C LEU A 5 -33.34 -37.37 -8.02
N GLU A 6 -33.01 -38.46 -8.68
CA GLU A 6 -31.66 -38.72 -9.23
C GLU A 6 -31.27 -37.68 -10.29
N GLU A 7 -32.16 -37.33 -11.22
CA GLU A 7 -31.90 -36.26 -12.20
C GLU A 7 -31.68 -34.88 -11.54
N ARG A 8 -32.44 -34.58 -10.48
CA ARG A 8 -32.32 -33.32 -9.75
C ARG A 8 -31.03 -33.25 -8.94
N ILE A 9 -30.61 -34.36 -8.33
CA ILE A 9 -29.35 -34.47 -7.60
C ILE A 9 -28.18 -34.32 -8.59
N ALA A 10 -28.20 -35.03 -9.72
CA ALA A 10 -27.18 -34.92 -10.76
C ALA A 10 -27.07 -33.50 -11.35
N ALA A 11 -28.20 -32.80 -11.52
CA ALA A 11 -28.19 -31.41 -11.97
C ALA A 11 -27.54 -30.47 -10.95
N VAL A 12 -27.79 -30.68 -9.66
CA VAL A 12 -27.19 -29.90 -8.57
C VAL A 12 -25.69 -30.21 -8.45
N GLU A 13 -25.30 -31.48 -8.52
CA GLU A 13 -23.91 -31.93 -8.52
C GLU A 13 -23.11 -31.31 -9.68
N LYS A 14 -23.68 -31.28 -10.88
CA LYS A 14 -23.09 -30.63 -12.06
C LYS A 14 -22.87 -29.13 -11.87
N VAL A 15 -23.85 -28.43 -11.28
CA VAL A 15 -23.73 -27.00 -10.97
C VAL A 15 -22.68 -26.73 -9.89
N LEU A 16 -22.53 -27.65 -8.93
CA LEU A 16 -21.53 -27.57 -7.86
C LEU A 16 -20.14 -28.09 -8.27
N GLY A 17 -19.97 -28.59 -9.51
CA GLY A 17 -18.72 -29.15 -10.01
C GLY A 17 -18.35 -30.50 -9.38
N ILE A 18 -19.32 -31.20 -8.79
CA ILE A 18 -19.22 -32.54 -8.19
C ILE A 18 -19.63 -33.56 -9.27
N ASP A 19 -19.10 -33.41 -10.48
CA ASP A 19 -19.29 -34.43 -11.52
C ASP A 19 -18.30 -35.57 -11.28
N ASP A 20 -18.74 -36.81 -11.42
CA ASP A 20 -17.92 -38.00 -11.12
C ASP A 20 -16.82 -38.26 -12.18
N TYR A 21 -16.67 -37.38 -13.19
CA TYR A 21 -15.66 -37.43 -14.26
C TYR A 21 -15.43 -38.85 -14.80
N SER A 22 -16.49 -39.64 -14.89
CA SER A 22 -16.44 -41.07 -15.22
C SER A 22 -16.01 -41.32 -16.67
N ASP A 23 -16.08 -40.29 -17.52
CA ASP A 23 -15.74 -40.33 -18.95
C ASP A 23 -14.31 -39.90 -19.29
N VAL A 24 -13.53 -39.39 -18.33
CA VAL A 24 -12.20 -38.84 -18.62
C VAL A 24 -11.17 -39.97 -18.79
N LYS A 25 -10.57 -40.06 -19.98
CA LYS A 25 -9.56 -41.07 -20.29
C LYS A 25 -8.19 -40.55 -19.87
N LYS A 26 -7.28 -41.47 -19.51
CA LYS A 26 -5.89 -41.12 -19.17
C LYS A 26 -5.14 -40.36 -20.27
N ALA A 27 -5.58 -40.49 -21.52
CA ALA A 27 -5.03 -39.77 -22.67
C ALA A 27 -5.41 -38.28 -22.70
N ASP A 28 -6.46 -37.88 -21.98
CA ASP A 28 -6.96 -36.51 -21.94
C ASP A 28 -6.18 -35.66 -20.92
N PHE A 29 -5.34 -36.29 -20.08
CA PHE A 29 -4.53 -35.62 -19.07
C PHE A 29 -3.10 -35.40 -19.58
N ASP A 30 -2.82 -34.16 -19.99
CA ASP A 30 -1.44 -33.69 -20.17
C ASP A 30 -0.79 -33.39 -18.80
N VAL A 31 -0.20 -34.43 -18.23
CA VAL A 31 0.48 -34.39 -16.93
C VAL A 31 1.68 -33.43 -16.96
N ALA A 32 2.34 -33.25 -18.10
CA ALA A 32 3.50 -32.38 -18.23
C ALA A 32 3.09 -30.91 -18.14
N SER A 33 2.07 -30.50 -18.89
CA SER A 33 1.50 -29.15 -18.82
C SER A 33 0.92 -28.83 -17.43
N LEU A 34 0.29 -29.82 -16.78
CA LEU A 34 -0.22 -29.67 -15.42
C LEU A 34 0.91 -29.47 -14.40
N GLN A 35 1.99 -30.26 -14.52
CA GLN A 35 3.16 -30.17 -13.66
C GLN A 35 3.84 -28.79 -13.79
N GLU A 36 4.02 -28.31 -15.02
CA GLU A 36 4.60 -26.98 -15.27
C GLU A 36 3.73 -25.86 -14.66
N LYS A 37 2.41 -25.92 -14.83
CA LYS A 37 1.47 -24.97 -14.20
C LYS A 37 1.53 -25.03 -12.67
N MET A 38 1.61 -26.22 -12.08
CA MET A 38 1.70 -26.38 -10.64
C MET A 38 3.00 -25.79 -10.08
N THR A 39 4.12 -25.95 -10.78
CA THR A 39 5.40 -25.34 -10.40
C THR A 39 5.35 -23.82 -10.53
N CYS A 40 4.77 -23.28 -11.61
CA CYS A 40 4.55 -21.83 -11.77
C CYS A 40 3.68 -21.23 -10.66
N LEU A 41 2.73 -21.98 -10.10
CA LEU A 41 1.87 -21.57 -8.99
C LEU A 41 2.49 -21.82 -7.61
N GLY A 42 3.75 -22.28 -7.53
CA GLY A 42 4.45 -22.54 -6.27
C GLY A 42 3.95 -23.78 -5.51
N LEU A 43 3.24 -24.69 -6.20
CA LEU A 43 2.65 -25.89 -5.61
C LEU A 43 3.60 -27.10 -5.60
N ASP A 44 4.91 -26.89 -5.77
CA ASP A 44 5.93 -27.96 -5.81
C ASP A 44 5.92 -28.88 -4.59
N ARG A 45 5.43 -28.39 -3.45
CA ARG A 45 5.29 -29.18 -2.22
C ARG A 45 4.31 -30.34 -2.38
N VAL A 46 3.29 -30.20 -3.24
CA VAL A 46 2.32 -31.25 -3.57
C VAL A 46 3.01 -32.40 -4.32
N MET A 47 3.98 -32.08 -5.19
CA MET A 47 4.77 -33.06 -5.94
C MET A 47 5.79 -33.81 -5.07
N LYS A 48 6.12 -33.28 -3.88
CA LYS A 48 7.01 -33.93 -2.90
C LYS A 48 6.28 -34.91 -1.98
N ILE A 49 4.97 -35.07 -2.12
CA ILE A 49 4.21 -36.02 -1.30
C ILE A 49 4.58 -37.44 -1.74
N PRO A 50 5.12 -38.29 -0.85
CA PRO A 50 5.51 -39.65 -1.21
C PRO A 50 4.33 -40.44 -1.77
N LEU A 51 4.52 -41.10 -2.91
CA LEU A 51 3.52 -41.95 -3.56
C LEU A 51 2.97 -43.04 -2.63
N THR A 52 3.74 -43.45 -1.62
CA THR A 52 3.30 -44.40 -0.58
C THR A 52 2.20 -43.83 0.30
N LYS A 53 2.18 -42.52 0.58
CA LYS A 53 1.09 -41.84 1.29
C LYS A 53 -0.15 -41.71 0.40
N LEU A 54 0.04 -41.42 -0.89
CA LEU A 54 -1.05 -41.37 -1.88
C LEU A 54 -1.69 -42.75 -2.13
N LYS A 55 -0.90 -43.82 -2.18
CA LYS A 55 -1.42 -45.20 -2.30
C LYS A 55 -2.28 -45.62 -1.11
N LYS A 56 -1.98 -45.12 0.10
CA LYS A 56 -2.82 -45.33 1.30
C LYS A 56 -4.16 -44.60 1.23
N LEU A 57 -4.26 -43.53 0.42
CA LEU A 57 -5.51 -42.81 0.17
C LEU A 57 -6.40 -43.53 -0.86
N LYS A 58 -5.80 -44.26 -1.82
CA LYS A 58 -6.54 -45.03 -2.84
C LYS A 58 -7.45 -46.12 -2.26
N THR A 59 -7.13 -46.63 -1.07
CA THR A 59 -7.98 -47.56 -0.30
C THR A 59 -9.22 -46.89 0.32
N ILE A 60 -9.30 -45.57 0.34
CA ILE A 60 -10.40 -44.78 0.92
C ILE A 60 -11.41 -44.38 -0.16
N THR A 61 -10.95 -44.12 -1.39
CA THR A 61 -11.78 -43.59 -2.50
C THR A 61 -12.61 -44.62 -3.26
N ASN A 62 -12.30 -45.92 -3.16
CA ASN A 62 -12.98 -46.97 -3.93
C ASN A 62 -14.18 -47.61 -3.22
N LYS A 63 -14.60 -47.08 -2.06
CA LYS A 63 -15.85 -47.51 -1.42
C LYS A 63 -16.88 -46.39 -1.63
N PRO A 64 -18.13 -46.69 -2.06
CA PRO A 64 -19.18 -45.69 -2.00
C PRO A 64 -19.19 -45.13 -0.57
N HIS A 65 -19.15 -43.81 -0.45
CA HIS A 65 -18.97 -43.13 0.81
C HIS A 65 -20.26 -43.26 1.64
N THR A 66 -20.51 -44.45 2.18
CA THR A 66 -21.49 -44.67 3.24
C THR A 66 -20.88 -44.13 4.52
N GLN A 67 -20.71 -42.80 4.59
CA GLN A 67 -20.57 -42.11 5.87
C GLN A 67 -21.75 -42.55 6.73
N SER A 68 -21.46 -43.02 7.92
CA SER A 68 -22.49 -43.34 8.91
C SER A 68 -23.35 -42.10 9.14
N LEU A 69 -24.62 -42.29 9.53
CA LEU A 69 -25.53 -41.18 9.83
C LEU A 69 -24.89 -40.19 10.82
N THR A 70 -24.14 -40.71 11.79
CA THR A 70 -23.40 -39.93 12.81
C THR A 70 -22.33 -39.03 12.20
N GLU A 71 -21.55 -39.52 11.24
CA GLU A 71 -20.51 -38.72 10.56
C GLU A 71 -21.12 -37.62 9.68
N ARG A 72 -22.26 -37.91 9.03
CA ARG A 72 -23.00 -36.91 8.25
C ARG A 72 -23.55 -35.80 9.16
N LEU A 73 -24.14 -36.18 10.29
CA LEU A 73 -24.65 -35.23 11.29
C LEU A 73 -23.52 -34.35 11.85
N ALA A 74 -22.38 -34.94 12.21
CA ALA A 74 -21.21 -34.17 12.67
C ALA A 74 -20.68 -33.20 11.60
N THR A 75 -20.72 -33.59 10.32
CA THR A 75 -20.33 -32.72 9.20
C THR A 75 -21.32 -31.56 9.03
N ILE A 76 -22.62 -31.81 9.19
CA ILE A 76 -23.65 -30.78 9.13
C ILE A 76 -23.47 -29.78 10.27
N GLU A 77 -23.24 -30.23 11.51
CA GLU A 77 -22.98 -29.35 12.67
C GLU A 77 -21.71 -28.51 12.47
N PHE A 78 -20.65 -29.09 11.90
CA PHE A 78 -19.44 -28.35 11.56
C PHE A 78 -19.72 -27.25 10.52
N CYS A 79 -20.43 -27.59 9.45
CA CYS A 79 -20.82 -26.64 8.41
C CYS A 79 -21.75 -25.54 8.94
N GLU A 80 -22.68 -25.87 9.83
CA GLU A 80 -23.56 -24.90 10.49
C GLU A 80 -22.76 -23.88 11.29
N ASN A 81 -21.81 -24.34 12.11
CA ASN A 81 -20.93 -23.46 12.88
C ASN A 81 -20.08 -22.55 11.97
N LEU A 82 -19.57 -23.09 10.86
CA LEU A 82 -18.82 -22.31 9.88
C LEU A 82 -19.69 -21.22 9.22
N ILE A 83 -20.94 -21.55 8.88
CA ILE A 83 -21.89 -20.58 8.30
C ILE A 83 -22.20 -19.48 9.32
N ARG A 84 -22.41 -19.84 10.60
CA ARG A 84 -22.67 -18.87 11.67
C ARG A 84 -21.50 -17.89 11.85
N GLN A 85 -20.27 -18.40 11.93
CA GLN A 85 -19.07 -17.56 12.03
C GLN A 85 -18.91 -16.63 10.82
N ARG A 86 -19.18 -17.13 9.61
CA ARG A 86 -19.12 -16.30 8.40
C ARG A 86 -20.19 -15.21 8.39
N ALA A 87 -21.39 -15.50 8.88
CA ALA A 87 -22.47 -14.52 9.00
C ALA A 87 -22.11 -13.41 10.01
N GLU A 88 -21.48 -13.75 11.13
CA GLU A 88 -20.98 -12.77 12.11
C GLU A 88 -19.92 -11.86 11.51
N LEU A 89 -18.93 -12.41 10.79
CA LEU A 89 -17.90 -11.63 10.10
C LEU A 89 -18.47 -10.70 9.04
N LEU A 90 -19.47 -11.15 8.28
CA LEU A 90 -20.16 -10.31 7.28
C LEU A 90 -20.92 -9.17 7.94
N LYS A 91 -21.53 -9.41 9.10
CA LYS A 91 -22.21 -8.37 9.87
C LYS A 91 -21.23 -7.32 10.38
N GLU A 92 -20.11 -7.74 10.97
CA GLU A 92 -19.05 -6.81 11.40
C GLU A 92 -18.46 -6.03 10.23
N PHE A 93 -18.29 -6.69 9.07
CA PHE A 93 -17.80 -6.04 7.87
C PHE A 93 -18.75 -4.94 7.43
N GLU A 94 -20.06 -5.20 7.33
CA GLU A 94 -21.06 -4.21 6.95
C GLU A 94 -21.10 -3.01 7.91
N GLU A 95 -21.07 -3.26 9.22
CA GLU A 95 -21.05 -2.21 10.25
C GLU A 95 -19.81 -1.31 10.13
N ARG A 96 -18.63 -1.90 9.87
CA ARG A 96 -17.38 -1.15 9.71
C ARG A 96 -17.26 -0.48 8.35
N LEU A 97 -17.81 -1.09 7.30
CA LEU A 97 -17.81 -0.55 5.95
C LEU A 97 -18.48 0.83 5.93
N GLN A 98 -19.58 1.00 6.65
CA GLN A 98 -20.29 2.28 6.77
C GLN A 98 -19.43 3.38 7.42
N VAL A 99 -18.54 3.03 8.36
CA VAL A 99 -17.64 3.97 9.04
C VAL A 99 -16.43 4.31 8.17
N VAL A 100 -15.86 3.32 7.48
CA VAL A 100 -14.64 3.46 6.66
C VAL A 100 -14.95 4.13 5.31
N LEU A 101 -16.12 3.85 4.73
CA LEU A 101 -16.61 4.47 3.49
C LEU A 101 -17.44 5.74 3.75
N ASN A 102 -17.29 6.42 4.89
CA ASN A 102 -17.69 7.82 5.00
C ASN A 102 -16.82 8.67 4.05
N ALA A 103 -17.15 8.54 2.76
CA ALA A 103 -16.40 8.95 1.59
C ALA A 103 -16.34 10.47 1.43
N GLU A 104 -17.07 11.21 2.26
CA GLU A 104 -17.04 12.67 2.27
C GLU A 104 -15.65 13.19 2.68
N LYS A 105 -15.04 12.62 3.73
CA LYS A 105 -13.71 13.05 4.19
C LYS A 105 -12.60 12.60 3.25
N ILE A 106 -12.73 11.40 2.66
CA ILE A 106 -11.77 10.88 1.67
C ILE A 106 -11.90 11.64 0.35
N GLY A 107 -13.12 12.02 -0.06
CA GLY A 107 -13.38 12.80 -1.27
C GLY A 107 -12.86 14.24 -1.22
N LEU A 108 -12.65 14.79 -0.01
CA LEU A 108 -12.04 16.11 0.18
C LEU A 108 -10.51 16.12 0.06
N VAL A 109 -9.86 14.94 0.10
CA VAL A 109 -8.39 14.82 0.08
C VAL A 109 -7.77 15.49 -1.16
N PRO A 110 -8.25 15.29 -2.40
CA PRO A 110 -7.65 15.93 -3.58
C PRO A 110 -7.76 17.46 -3.55
N GLN A 111 -8.85 18.00 -2.98
CA GLN A 111 -9.03 19.44 -2.85
C GLN A 111 -8.08 20.02 -1.79
N GLN A 112 -7.91 19.33 -0.67
CA GLN A 112 -6.99 19.73 0.39
C GLN A 112 -5.53 19.62 -0.06
N GLU A 113 -5.18 18.61 -0.84
CA GLU A 113 -3.86 18.43 -1.43
C GLU A 113 -3.50 19.61 -2.35
N ALA A 114 -4.40 19.99 -3.25
CA ALA A 114 -4.19 21.16 -4.12
C ALA A 114 -4.04 22.49 -3.33
N GLN A 115 -4.77 22.65 -2.22
CA GLN A 115 -4.58 23.80 -1.32
C GLN A 115 -3.22 23.76 -0.63
N LEU A 116 -2.77 22.58 -0.21
CA LEU A 116 -1.47 22.40 0.44
C LEU A 116 -0.32 22.76 -0.52
N ASP A 117 -0.42 22.34 -1.77
CA ASP A 117 0.55 22.66 -2.82
C ASP A 117 0.65 24.17 -3.06
N GLY A 118 -0.50 24.86 -3.07
CA GLY A 118 -0.55 26.33 -3.19
C GLY A 118 0.17 27.01 -2.03
N ILE A 119 -0.15 26.61 -0.78
CA ILE A 119 0.49 27.15 0.42
C ILE A 119 2.01 26.86 0.40
N GLN A 120 2.41 25.66 0.00
CA GLN A 120 3.82 25.30 -0.10
C GLN A 120 4.57 26.17 -1.11
N SER A 121 3.96 26.43 -2.28
CA SER A 121 4.51 27.33 -3.29
C SER A 121 4.67 28.75 -2.75
N ASP A 122 3.67 29.27 -2.03
CA ASP A 122 3.71 30.61 -1.45
C ASP A 122 4.80 30.74 -0.37
N ILE A 123 4.93 29.73 0.50
CA ILE A 123 5.99 29.68 1.52
C ILE A 123 7.36 29.67 0.84
N GLN A 124 7.54 28.86 -0.20
CA GLN A 124 8.81 28.76 -0.92
C GLN A 124 9.18 30.11 -1.56
N LYS A 125 8.21 30.76 -2.21
CA LYS A 125 8.41 32.08 -2.80
C LYS A 125 8.78 33.13 -1.74
N GLY A 126 8.07 33.18 -0.62
CA GLY A 126 8.37 34.11 0.47
C GLY A 126 9.75 33.87 1.08
N LEU A 127 10.19 32.61 1.15
CA LEU A 127 11.51 32.24 1.64
C LEU A 127 12.62 32.70 0.68
N ASP A 128 12.40 32.60 -0.63
CA ASP A 128 13.35 33.06 -1.63
C ASP A 128 13.43 34.60 -1.68
N GLU A 129 12.30 35.30 -1.55
CA GLU A 129 12.26 36.76 -1.39
C GLU A 129 13.01 37.19 -0.12
N TRP A 130 12.79 36.52 1.02
CA TRP A 130 13.48 36.83 2.27
C TRP A 130 15.00 36.64 2.19
N LYS A 131 15.46 35.59 1.49
CA LYS A 131 16.89 35.40 1.21
C LYS A 131 17.46 36.55 0.39
N GLN A 132 16.74 36.99 -0.64
CA GLN A 132 17.18 38.11 -1.47
C GLN A 132 17.31 39.39 -0.64
N TYR A 133 16.29 39.73 0.15
CA TYR A 133 16.34 40.88 1.05
C TYR A 133 17.50 40.82 2.04
N THR A 134 17.79 39.63 2.57
CA THR A 134 18.89 39.43 3.52
C THR A 134 20.25 39.66 2.86
N LEU A 135 20.41 39.18 1.62
CA LEU A 135 21.62 39.40 0.83
C LEU A 135 21.80 40.88 0.48
N ASP A 136 20.73 41.55 0.06
CA ASP A 136 20.75 42.99 -0.25
C ASP A 136 21.11 43.83 0.99
N LEU A 137 20.64 43.42 2.18
CA LEU A 137 20.94 44.09 3.43
C LEU A 137 22.42 43.91 3.84
N GLU A 138 22.99 42.72 3.67
CA GLU A 138 24.42 42.50 3.90
C GLU A 138 25.27 43.29 2.90
N ASN A 139 24.88 43.34 1.62
CA ASN A 139 25.55 44.18 0.63
C ASN A 139 25.52 45.66 1.04
N PHE A 140 24.34 46.19 1.38
CA PHE A 140 24.20 47.56 1.85
C PHE A 140 25.09 47.84 3.07
N LYS A 141 25.14 46.91 4.03
CA LYS A 141 26.00 47.02 5.21
C LYS A 141 27.48 47.07 4.84
N THR A 142 27.94 46.25 3.89
CA THR A 142 29.33 46.31 3.42
C THR A 142 29.67 47.62 2.72
N GLU A 143 28.76 48.15 1.90
CA GLU A 143 28.91 49.45 1.25
C GLU A 143 28.97 50.58 2.28
N TYR A 144 28.06 50.55 3.25
CA TYR A 144 28.00 51.53 4.34
C TYR A 144 29.32 51.57 5.13
N PHE A 145 29.86 50.42 5.53
CA PHE A 145 31.15 50.37 6.23
C PHE A 145 32.31 50.86 5.35
N SER A 146 32.27 50.59 4.05
CA SER A 146 33.29 51.09 3.11
C SER A 146 33.27 52.61 3.00
N VAL A 147 32.08 53.21 2.94
CA VAL A 147 31.91 54.68 2.93
C VAL A 147 32.37 55.30 4.24
N ILE A 148 32.02 54.70 5.38
CA ILE A 148 32.49 55.19 6.69
C ILE A 148 34.02 55.15 6.77
N ALA A 149 34.64 54.05 6.36
CA ALA A 149 36.09 53.93 6.40
C ALA A 149 36.77 55.02 5.55
N ALA A 150 36.26 55.28 4.35
CA ALA A 150 36.77 56.34 3.48
C ALA A 150 36.58 57.75 4.10
N LEU A 151 35.43 58.01 4.74
CA LEU A 151 35.19 59.27 5.44
C LEU A 151 36.12 59.46 6.63
N GLN A 152 36.34 58.41 7.43
CA GLN A 152 37.26 58.44 8.57
C GLN A 152 38.70 58.69 8.13
N GLU A 153 39.14 58.07 7.04
CA GLU A 153 40.46 58.30 6.46
C GLU A 153 40.63 59.76 6.02
N ARG A 154 39.66 60.31 5.29
CA ARG A 154 39.66 61.72 4.85
C ARG A 154 39.64 62.70 6.01
N LEU A 155 38.86 62.40 7.05
CA LEU A 155 38.79 63.24 8.24
C LEU A 155 40.14 63.24 8.99
N GLY A 156 40.78 62.08 9.12
CA GLY A 156 42.13 61.97 9.69
C GLY A 156 43.24 62.60 8.83
N GLU A 157 43.09 62.66 7.51
CA GLU A 157 43.97 63.45 6.63
C GLU A 157 43.81 64.96 6.85
N LEU A 158 42.56 65.43 6.95
CA LEU A 158 42.25 66.84 7.21
C LEU A 158 42.75 67.29 8.59
N GLU A 159 42.53 66.48 9.64
CA GLU A 159 43.06 66.76 10.98
C GLU A 159 44.59 66.89 10.97
N ARG A 160 45.30 65.99 10.28
CA ARG A 160 46.76 66.09 10.12
C ARG A 160 47.18 67.38 9.41
N MET A 161 46.49 67.76 8.33
CA MET A 161 46.78 69.02 7.62
C MET A 161 46.54 70.25 8.52
N VAL A 162 45.44 70.28 9.28
CA VAL A 162 45.15 71.36 10.23
C VAL A 162 46.25 71.48 11.28
N THR A 163 46.62 70.37 11.92
CA THR A 163 47.69 70.39 12.95
C THR A 163 49.04 70.83 12.38
N ALA A 164 49.35 70.49 11.12
CA ALA A 164 50.59 70.94 10.47
C ALA A 164 50.60 72.46 10.25
N LEU A 165 49.48 73.01 9.75
CA LEU A 165 49.32 74.45 9.55
C LEU A 165 49.37 75.23 10.86
N GLU A 166 48.72 74.73 11.92
CA GLU A 166 48.75 75.34 13.25
C GLU A 166 50.18 75.42 13.80
N ASN A 167 50.95 74.33 13.69
CA ASN A 167 52.36 74.30 14.10
C ASN A 167 53.27 75.21 13.27
N GLU A 168 53.01 75.37 11.97
CA GLU A 168 53.74 76.32 11.11
C GLU A 168 53.43 77.78 11.44
N THR A 169 52.22 78.09 11.92
CA THR A 169 51.84 79.45 12.33
C THR A 169 52.37 79.86 13.71
N GLU A 170 52.75 78.91 14.56
CA GLU A 170 53.32 79.16 15.89
C GLU A 170 54.87 79.23 15.91
N ALA A 171 55.54 78.88 14.81
CA ALA A 171 57.00 78.90 14.63
C ALA A 171 57.52 80.20 14.01
#